data_AF-A0AA35UNJ1-F1
#
_entry.id   AF-A0AA35UNJ1-F1
#
_cell.length_a   1.000
_cell.length_b   1.000
_cell.length_c   1.000
_cell.angle_alpha   90.00
_cell.angle_beta   90.00
_cell.angle_gamma   90.00
#
_symmetry.space_group_name_H-M   'P 1'
#
loop_
_entity.id
_entity.type
_entity.pdbx_description
1 polymer ?
#
loop_
_entity_poly.entity_id
_entity_poly.type
_entity_poly.pdbx_seq_one_letter_code
_entity_poly.pdbx_strand_id
1 'polypeptide(L)'
;MPNRRLIFQDIAIMLHGKHDFCMKMEKVVRHGGGLVFKSFHWLVKRLESNRVLIGAIVVEGEIGISRQLKQCAVEQKIPVVPFDWIVKSLYAGRVVPSLEEFKNTYRVPLEMSEEI
;
A
#
# COMPACT_ATOMS: atom_id res chain seq x y z
N MET A 1 -24.63 -15.14 11.21
CA MET A 1 -23.72 -14.01 11.48
C MET A 1 -23.19 -13.53 10.14
N PRO A 2 -23.46 -12.30 9.67
CA PRO A 2 -22.86 -11.84 8.43
C PRO A 2 -21.34 -11.80 8.64
N ASN A 3 -20.60 -12.49 7.76
CA ASN A 3 -19.15 -12.57 7.79
C ASN A 3 -18.60 -11.16 7.52
N ARG A 4 -18.37 -10.38 8.58
CA ARG A 4 -17.84 -9.01 8.48
C ARG A 4 -16.40 -9.11 7.98
N ARG A 5 -16.21 -8.90 6.68
CA ARG A 5 -14.87 -8.76 6.11
C ARG A 5 -14.15 -7.63 6.83
N LEU A 6 -12.93 -7.90 7.26
CA LEU A 6 -12.07 -6.89 7.87
C LEU A 6 -11.62 -5.88 6.79
N ILE A 7 -11.38 -4.63 7.19
CA ILE A 7 -11.14 -3.51 6.27
C ILE A 7 -9.94 -3.78 5.34
N PHE A 8 -8.87 -4.38 5.88
CA PHE A 8 -7.64 -4.68 5.15
C PHE A 8 -7.50 -6.18 4.81
N GLN A 9 -8.61 -6.93 4.84
CA GLN A 9 -8.61 -8.33 4.40
C GLN A 9 -8.06 -8.44 2.97
N ASP A 10 -7.14 -9.37 2.76
CA ASP A 10 -6.49 -9.64 1.46
C ASP A 10 -5.62 -8.49 0.91
N ILE A 11 -5.14 -7.61 1.79
CA ILE A 11 -4.19 -6.54 1.44
C ILE A 11 -2.84 -6.79 2.10
N ALA A 12 -1.77 -6.68 1.31
CA ALA A 12 -0.40 -6.67 1.77
C ALA A 12 0.18 -5.26 1.75
N ILE A 13 0.77 -4.84 2.86
CA ILE A 13 1.28 -3.48 3.06
C ILE A 13 2.75 -3.54 3.44
N MET A 14 3.58 -2.77 2.74
CA MET A 14 4.92 -2.42 3.21
C MET A 14 4.85 -1.06 3.89
N LEU A 15 5.17 -1.00 5.18
CA LEU A 15 5.28 0.27 5.91
C LEU A 15 6.70 0.83 5.75
N HIS A 16 6.81 2.09 5.36
CA HIS A 16 8.08 2.78 5.21
C HIS A 16 8.04 4.14 5.93
N GLY A 17 8.96 4.33 6.88
CA GLY A 17 9.00 5.51 7.73
C GLY A 17 9.80 5.25 8.99
N LYS A 18 9.61 6.08 10.01
CA LYS A 18 10.25 5.89 11.31
C LYS A 18 9.81 4.59 11.97
N HIS A 19 10.67 4.05 12.83
CA HIS A 19 10.40 2.80 13.54
C HIS A 19 9.08 2.82 14.32
N ASP A 20 8.83 3.89 15.07
CA ASP A 20 7.60 4.06 15.86
C ASP A 20 6.35 4.12 14.99
N PHE A 21 6.42 4.80 13.85
CA PHE A 21 5.35 4.84 12.86
C PHE A 21 5.03 3.44 12.35
N CYS A 22 6.04 2.72 11.88
CA CYS A 22 5.88 1.35 11.37
C CYS A 22 5.28 0.43 12.44
N MET A 23 5.74 0.49 13.69
CA MET A 23 5.20 -0.34 14.77
C MET A 23 3.74 -0.02 15.09
N LYS A 24 3.37 1.26 15.15
CA LYS A 24 1.99 1.67 15.45
C LYS A 24 1.05 1.25 14.32
N MET A 25 1.42 1.53 13.07
CA MET A 25 0.59 1.19 11.91
C MET A 25 0.55 -0.32 11.66
N GLU A 26 1.60 -1.07 11.96
CA GLU A 26 1.60 -2.53 11.85
C GLU A 26 0.48 -3.15 12.70
N LYS A 27 0.32 -2.69 13.95
CA LYS A 27 -0.74 -3.16 14.84
C LYS A 27 -2.13 -2.87 14.26
N VAL A 28 -2.33 -1.66 13.74
CA VAL A 28 -3.60 -1.21 13.14
C VAL A 28 -3.95 -2.07 11.92
N VAL A 29 -3.01 -2.23 10.98
CA VAL A 29 -3.22 -3.00 9.75
C VAL A 29 -3.52 -4.47 10.06
N ARG A 30 -2.73 -5.09 10.95
CA ARG A 30 -2.93 -6.49 11.34
C ARG A 30 -4.28 -6.70 12.03
N HIS A 31 -4.70 -5.77 12.89
CA HIS A 31 -6.02 -5.84 13.53
C HIS A 31 -7.16 -5.75 12.51
N GLY A 32 -6.97 -4.96 11.45
CA GLY A 32 -7.88 -4.89 10.31
C GLY A 32 -7.72 -6.02 9.28
N GLY A 33 -6.99 -7.10 9.59
CA GLY A 33 -6.87 -8.29 8.72
C GLY A 33 -5.81 -8.21 7.61
N GLY A 34 -5.03 -7.13 7.57
CA GLY A 34 -3.98 -6.93 6.58
C GLY A 34 -2.67 -7.63 6.92
N LEU A 35 -1.85 -7.86 5.90
CA LEU A 35 -0.49 -8.39 6.05
C LEU A 35 0.51 -7.23 5.99
N VAL A 36 1.49 -7.24 6.88
CA VAL A 36 2.51 -6.18 6.97
C VAL A 36 3.88 -6.77 6.68
N PHE A 37 4.64 -6.10 5.82
CA PHE A 37 5.99 -6.48 5.41
C PHE A 37 6.97 -5.35 5.67
N LYS A 38 8.18 -5.71 6.08
CA LYS A 38 9.28 -4.76 6.31
C LYS A 38 10.13 -4.53 5.05
N SER A 39 10.02 -5.40 4.05
CA SER A 39 10.80 -5.30 2.82
C SER A 39 9.92 -5.44 1.58
N PHE A 40 10.37 -4.78 0.51
CA PHE A 40 9.70 -4.81 -0.79
C PHE A 40 9.70 -6.22 -1.39
N HIS A 41 10.80 -6.96 -1.25
CA HIS A 41 10.92 -8.33 -1.74
C HIS A 41 9.82 -9.25 -1.17
N TRP A 42 9.54 -9.17 0.14
CA TRP A 42 8.50 -9.99 0.76
C TRP A 42 7.09 -9.58 0.32
N LEU A 43 6.87 -8.28 0.08
CA LEU A 43 5.62 -7.79 -0.49
C LEU A 43 5.40 -8.39 -1.88
N VAL A 44 6.37 -8.27 -2.79
CA VAL A 44 6.28 -8.80 -4.17
C VAL A 44 6.05 -10.31 -4.16
N LYS A 45 6.87 -11.07 -3.43
CA LYS A 45 6.74 -12.53 -3.32
C LYS A 45 5.35 -12.95 -2.83
N ARG A 46 4.74 -12.16 -1.95
CA ARG A 46 3.39 -12.44 -1.47
C ARG A 46 2.35 -12.22 -2.57
N LEU A 47 2.49 -11.16 -3.37
CA LEU A 47 1.60 -10.88 -4.49
C LEU A 47 1.69 -11.95 -5.58
N GLU A 48 2.90 -12.39 -5.93
CA GLU A 48 3.14 -13.46 -6.90
C GLU A 48 2.50 -14.80 -6.48
N SER A 49 2.35 -15.04 -5.18
CA SER A 49 1.71 -16.26 -4.69
C SER A 49 0.19 -16.30 -4.91
N ASN A 50 -0.42 -15.23 -5.45
CA ASN A 50 -1.88 -15.05 -5.63
C ASN A 50 -2.72 -15.26 -4.35
N ARG A 51 -2.09 -15.25 -3.16
CA ARG A 51 -2.77 -15.39 -1.86
C ARG A 51 -3.28 -14.07 -1.29
N VAL A 52 -3.07 -12.97 -2.01
CA VAL A 52 -3.41 -11.60 -1.62
C VAL A 52 -3.82 -10.86 -2.88
N LEU A 53 -4.84 -10.01 -2.80
CA LEU A 53 -5.42 -9.32 -3.94
C LEU A 53 -4.69 -8.01 -4.28
N ILE A 54 -4.07 -7.35 -3.29
CA ILE A 54 -3.45 -6.02 -3.45
C ILE A 54 -2.16 -5.89 -2.65
N GLY A 55 -1.19 -5.18 -3.21
CA GLY A 55 -0.01 -4.68 -2.50
C GLY A 55 -0.03 -3.15 -2.39
N ALA A 56 0.45 -2.60 -1.28
CA ALA A 56 0.66 -1.16 -1.11
C ALA A 56 1.97 -0.85 -0.38
N ILE A 57 2.69 0.20 -0.79
CA ILE A 57 3.73 0.83 0.03
C ILE A 57 3.11 2.05 0.70
N VAL A 58 3.11 2.08 2.03
CA VAL A 58 2.56 3.18 2.82
C VAL A 58 3.70 3.96 3.47
N VAL A 59 3.74 5.28 3.23
CA VAL A 59 4.79 6.19 3.71
C VAL A 59 4.28 7.15 4.78
N GLU A 60 5.10 7.45 5.80
CA GLU A 60 4.76 8.37 6.90
C GLU A 60 4.63 9.84 6.46
N GLY A 61 5.31 10.28 5.40
CA GLY A 61 5.29 11.67 4.92
C GLY A 61 5.86 11.87 3.52
N GLU A 62 6.02 13.13 3.11
CA GLU A 62 6.45 13.50 1.74
C GLU A 62 7.93 13.26 1.44
N ILE A 63 8.77 13.12 2.47
CA ILE A 63 10.18 12.71 2.33
C ILE A 63 10.18 11.24 1.94
N GLY A 64 10.11 11.03 0.63
CA GLY A 64 9.71 9.77 0.04
C GLY A 64 10.75 8.67 0.13
N ILE A 65 10.25 7.46 -0.11
CA ILE A 65 11.06 6.29 -0.47
C ILE A 65 12.15 6.63 -1.50
N SER A 66 13.26 5.91 -1.44
CA SER A 66 14.39 6.11 -2.37
C SER A 66 13.95 6.02 -3.83
N ARG A 67 14.68 6.69 -4.73
CA ARG A 67 14.42 6.63 -6.18
C ARG A 67 14.36 5.19 -6.70
N GLN A 68 15.25 4.34 -6.20
CA GLN A 68 15.30 2.92 -6.52
C GLN A 68 14.01 2.21 -6.09
N LEU A 69 13.53 2.45 -4.87
CA LEU A 69 12.29 1.85 -4.39
C LEU A 69 11.07 2.37 -5.15
N LYS A 70 11.05 3.66 -5.54
CA LYS A 70 10.00 4.21 -6.42
C LYS A 70 9.99 3.49 -7.77
N GLN A 71 11.16 3.34 -8.38
CA GLN A 71 11.30 2.64 -9.66
C GLN A 71 10.82 1.19 -9.59
N CYS A 72 11.25 0.45 -8.57
CA CYS A 72 10.79 -0.92 -8.34
C CYS A 72 9.26 -0.98 -8.13
N ALA A 73 8.69 -0.03 -7.39
CA ALA A 73 7.24 0.03 -7.16
C ALA A 73 6.47 0.23 -8.47
N VAL A 74 6.95 1.10 -9.37
CA VAL A 74 6.37 1.31 -10.70
C VAL A 74 6.44 0.04 -11.55
N GLU A 75 7.61 -0.61 -11.61
CA GLU A 75 7.82 -1.84 -12.38
C GLU A 75 6.91 -2.98 -11.91
N GLN A 76 6.72 -3.11 -10.60
CA GLN A 76 5.85 -4.12 -10.00
C GLN A 76 4.37 -3.68 -9.93
N LYS A 77 4.02 -2.48 -10.40
CA LYS A 77 2.68 -1.90 -10.33
C LYS A 77 2.13 -1.91 -8.89
N ILE A 78 2.97 -1.52 -7.94
CA ILE A 78 2.64 -1.40 -6.51
C ILE A 78 2.53 0.10 -6.19
N PRO A 79 1.43 0.54 -5.57
CA PRO A 79 1.18 1.95 -5.33
C PRO A 79 2.00 2.40 -4.14
N VAL A 80 2.42 3.67 -4.18
CA VAL A 80 3.06 4.33 -3.04
C VAL A 80 2.07 5.38 -2.56
N VAL A 81 1.57 5.23 -1.34
CA VAL A 81 0.51 6.07 -0.78
C VAL A 81 0.93 6.63 0.58
N PRO A 82 0.46 7.82 0.97
CA PRO A 82 0.70 8.36 2.31
C PRO A 82 -0.08 7.57 3.37
N PHE A 83 0.36 7.62 4.63
CA PHE A 83 -0.31 6.94 5.75
C PHE A 83 -1.76 7.39 5.94
N ASP A 84 -2.11 8.61 5.53
CA ASP A 84 -3.47 9.12 5.43
C ASP A 84 -4.42 8.14 4.73
N TRP A 85 -3.91 7.33 3.81
CA TRP A 85 -4.68 6.27 3.16
C TRP A 85 -5.25 5.24 4.17
N ILE A 86 -4.44 4.83 5.16
CA ILE A 86 -4.89 3.93 6.23
C ILE A 86 -5.98 4.63 7.04
N VAL A 87 -5.74 5.89 7.44
CA VAL A 87 -6.67 6.67 8.26
C VAL A 87 -8.01 6.87 7.56
N LYS A 88 -7.99 7.30 6.30
CA LYS A 88 -9.19 7.48 5.46
C LYS A 88 -9.94 6.16 5.27
N SER A 89 -9.23 5.05 5.08
CA SER A 89 -9.84 3.71 4.96
C SER A 89 -10.53 3.26 6.25
N LEU A 90 -9.95 3.57 7.41
CA LEU A 90 -10.56 3.29 8.71
C LEU A 90 -11.84 4.12 8.92
N TYR A 91 -11.78 5.43 8.65
CA TYR A 91 -12.96 6.30 8.76
C TYR A 91 -14.09 5.89 7.81
N ALA A 92 -13.74 5.44 6.60
CA ALA A 92 -14.72 4.97 5.61
C ALA A 92 -15.26 3.56 5.91
N GLY A 93 -14.65 2.81 6.83
CA GLY A 93 -14.99 1.41 7.09
C GLY A 93 -14.67 0.46 5.93
N ARG A 94 -13.90 0.93 4.94
CA ARG A 94 -13.48 0.19 3.74
C ARG A 94 -12.24 0.85 3.14
N VAL A 95 -11.49 0.10 2.35
CA VAL A 95 -10.31 0.63 1.65
C VAL A 95 -10.71 1.68 0.61
N VAL A 96 -10.08 2.85 0.67
CA VAL A 96 -10.27 3.99 -0.25
C VAL A 96 -8.93 4.59 -0.66
N PRO A 97 -8.63 4.81 -1.96
CA PRO A 97 -9.47 4.52 -3.12
C PRO A 97 -9.80 3.04 -3.24
N SER A 98 -10.92 2.73 -3.91
CA SER A 98 -11.43 1.36 -4.01
C SER A 98 -10.42 0.43 -4.72
N LEU A 99 -10.65 -0.88 -4.62
CA LEU A 99 -9.81 -1.89 -5.25
C LEU A 99 -9.66 -1.68 -6.77
N GLU A 100 -10.74 -1.22 -7.43
CA GLU A 100 -10.73 -0.90 -8.87
C GLU A 100 -9.93 0.38 -9.16
N GLU A 101 -10.04 1.39 -8.30
CA GLU A 101 -9.31 2.65 -8.44
C GLU A 101 -7.80 2.46 -8.25
N PHE A 102 -7.37 1.55 -7.37
CA PHE A 102 -5.95 1.20 -7.28
C PHE A 102 -5.41 0.66 -8.60
N LYS A 103 -6.14 -0.24 -9.26
CA LYS A 103 -5.76 -0.77 -10.59
C LYS A 103 -5.67 0.32 -11.66
N ASN A 104 -6.50 1.36 -11.55
CA ASN A 104 -6.52 2.49 -12.46
C ASN A 104 -5.48 3.58 -12.11
N THR A 105 -5.00 3.63 -10.87
CA THR A 105 -3.99 4.62 -10.44
C THR A 105 -2.64 4.40 -11.12
N TYR A 106 -2.32 3.17 -11.54
CA TYR A 106 -1.14 2.88 -12.39
C TYR A 106 -1.32 3.18 -13.87
N ARG A 107 -2.52 3.62 -14.28
CA ARG A 107 -2.81 3.95 -15.69
C ARG A 107 -2.66 5.44 -15.99
N VAL A 108 -2.39 6.29 -15.00
CA VAL A 108 -1.96 7.66 -15.31
C VAL A 108 -0.53 7.56 -15.85
N PRO A 109 -0.27 7.92 -17.12
CA PRO A 109 1.05 7.84 -17.68
C PRO A 109 2.01 8.73 -16.90
N LEU A 110 3.27 8.28 -16.83
CA LEU A 110 4.42 9.17 -16.80
C LEU A 110 4.32 10.08 -18.04
N GLU A 111 3.51 11.14 -17.99
CA GLU A 111 3.77 12.28 -18.86
C GLU A 111 5.01 12.96 -18.30
N MET A 112 6.12 12.52 -18.89
CA MET A 112 7.41 13.18 -18.89
C MET A 112 7.20 14.66 -19.21
N SER A 113 7.30 15.52 -18.21
CA SER A 113 7.66 16.91 -18.46
C SER A 113 9.16 16.96 -18.72
N GLU A 114 9.53 16.57 -19.93
CA GLU A 114 10.68 17.10 -20.67
C GLU A 114 10.13 17.79 -21.92
N GLU A 115 9.87 19.09 -21.84
CA GLU A 115 9.89 19.98 -23.00
C GLU A 115 10.65 21.26 -22.61
N ILE A 116 11.88 21.32 -23.15
CA ILE A 116 12.71 22.45 -23.62
C ILE A 116 12.56 23.80 -22.92
#